data_AF-A0A3C1P1F0-F1
#
_entry.id   AF-A0A3C1P1F0-F1
#
_cell.length_a   1.000
_cell.length_b   1.000
_cell.length_c   1.000
_cell.angle_alpha   90.00
_cell.angle_beta   90.00
_cell.angle_gamma   90.00
#
_symmetry.space_group_name_H-M   'P 1'
#
loop_
_entity.id
_entity.type
_entity.pdbx_description
1 polymer ?
#
loop_
_entity_poly.entity_id
_entity_poly.type
_entity_poly.pdbx_seq_one_letter_code
_entity_poly.pdbx_strand_id
1 'polypeptide(L)'
;MSPAQEALASRVDLWQTTAAIVAVQAADGHIPWVPGGKADPWNMIEAAMALDSVGRHDEARRAFSWLTERQLAHGGWYSYYVGD
;
A
#
# COMPACT_ATOMS: atom_id res chain seq x y z
N MET A 1 -12.24 -19.28 -4.50
CA MET A 1 -10.79 -19.45 -4.23
C MET A 1 -10.56 -20.93 -3.90
N SER A 2 -9.34 -21.41 -3.66
CA SER A 2 -9.19 -22.77 -3.12
C SER A 2 -9.71 -22.83 -1.67
N PRO A 3 -10.15 -24.00 -1.19
CA PRO A 3 -10.58 -24.16 0.21
C PRO A 3 -9.51 -23.73 1.22
N ALA A 4 -8.22 -23.91 0.88
CA ALA A 4 -7.10 -23.46 1.72
C ALA A 4 -6.98 -21.94 1.75
N GLN A 5 -7.22 -21.25 0.62
CA GLN A 5 -7.21 -19.79 0.55
C GLN A 5 -8.39 -19.17 1.32
N GLU A 6 -9.58 -19.77 1.27
CA GLU A 6 -10.74 -19.32 2.06
C GLU A 6 -10.55 -19.57 3.56
N ALA A 7 -9.97 -20.72 3.93
CA ALA A 7 -9.63 -21.01 5.33
C ALA A 7 -8.55 -20.07 5.88
N LEU A 8 -7.60 -19.63 5.06
CA LEU A 8 -6.61 -18.63 5.46
C LEU A 8 -7.24 -17.24 5.58
N ALA A 9 -8.03 -16.82 4.59
CA ALA A 9 -8.71 -15.53 4.60
C ALA A 9 -9.69 -15.39 5.77
N SER A 10 -10.34 -16.48 6.20
CA SER A 10 -11.21 -16.48 7.39
C SER A 10 -10.46 -16.44 8.73
N ARG A 11 -9.14 -16.71 8.73
CA ARG A 11 -8.27 -16.63 9.92
C ARG A 11 -7.55 -15.30 10.04
N VAL A 12 -7.50 -14.51 8.97
CA VAL A 12 -6.83 -13.20 8.92
C VAL A 12 -7.90 -12.14 8.82
N ASP A 13 -7.94 -11.22 9.79
CA ASP A 13 -8.82 -10.06 9.71
C ASP A 13 -8.23 -9.03 8.73
N LEU A 14 -8.65 -9.13 7.47
CA LEU A 14 -8.23 -8.21 6.40
C LEU A 14 -8.65 -6.76 6.71
N TRP A 15 -9.75 -6.54 7.42
CA TRP A 15 -10.18 -5.19 7.80
C TRP A 15 -9.25 -4.60 8.84
N GLN A 16 -8.85 -5.37 9.85
CA GLN A 16 -7.90 -4.93 10.85
C GLN A 16 -6.51 -4.67 10.24
N THR A 17 -6.03 -5.57 9.38
CA THR A 17 -4.74 -5.39 8.69
C THR A 17 -4.73 -4.14 7.82
N THR A 18 -5.77 -3.93 7.01
CA THR A 18 -5.83 -2.74 6.13
C THR A 18 -6.11 -1.46 6.91
N ALA A 19 -6.81 -1.51 8.04
CA ALA A 19 -6.93 -0.37 8.94
C ALA A 19 -5.56 0.08 9.49
N ALA A 20 -4.65 -0.85 9.78
CA ALA A 20 -3.29 -0.51 10.18
C ALA A 20 -2.48 0.15 9.05
N ILE A 21 -2.70 -0.27 7.80
CA ILE A 21 -2.11 0.39 6.62
C ILE A 21 -2.63 1.83 6.48
N VAL A 22 -3.95 2.04 6.58
CA VAL A 22 -4.54 3.40 6.53
C VAL A 22 -4.02 4.29 7.63
N ALA A 23 -3.83 3.74 8.85
CA ALA A 23 -3.36 4.51 10.00
C ALA A 23 -1.95 5.12 9.81
N VAL A 24 -1.13 4.55 8.93
CA VAL A 24 0.23 5.06 8.64
C VAL A 24 0.32 5.78 7.29
N GLN A 25 -0.76 5.83 6.50
CA GLN A 25 -0.76 6.52 5.22
C GLN A 25 -0.68 8.05 5.44
N ALA A 26 0.29 8.67 4.79
CA ALA A 26 0.49 10.11 4.80
C ALA A 26 -0.51 10.84 3.88
N ALA A 27 -0.58 12.17 4.03
CA ALA A 27 -1.51 13.01 3.30
C ALA A 27 -1.26 13.03 1.77
N ASP A 28 0.01 12.92 1.35
CA ASP A 28 0.42 12.80 -0.06
C ASP A 28 0.18 11.38 -0.63
N GLY A 29 -0.32 10.46 0.19
CA GLY A 29 -0.68 9.11 -0.21
C GLY A 29 0.39 8.06 0.06
N HIS A 30 1.60 8.43 0.48
CA HIS A 30 2.66 7.46 0.76
C HIS A 30 2.38 6.64 2.02
N ILE A 31 2.89 5.42 2.03
CA ILE A 31 2.73 4.44 3.10
C ILE A 31 4.14 3.97 3.45
N PRO A 32 4.76 4.53 4.50
CA PRO A 32 6.11 4.16 4.89
C PRO A 32 6.09 2.80 5.60
N TRP A 33 7.25 2.13 5.67
CA TRP A 33 7.38 0.85 6.37
C TRP A 33 6.98 0.93 7.85
N VAL A 34 7.32 2.06 8.45
CA VAL A 34 7.01 2.46 9.82
C VAL A 34 6.77 3.96 9.82
N PRO A 35 6.02 4.51 10.80
CA PRO A 35 5.85 5.97 10.91
C PRO A 35 7.18 6.72 10.87
N GLY A 36 7.31 7.69 9.96
CA GLY A 36 8.53 8.48 9.75
C GLY A 36 9.69 7.73 9.08
N GLY A 37 9.49 6.48 8.66
CA GLY A 37 10.46 5.67 7.94
C GLY A 37 10.47 5.92 6.43
N LYS A 38 11.24 5.09 5.71
CA LYS A 38 11.26 5.09 4.24
C LYS A 38 9.97 4.52 3.64
N ALA A 39 9.66 4.97 2.44
CA ALA A 39 8.67 4.34 1.55
C ALA A 39 9.39 3.82 0.30
N ASP A 40 8.99 2.67 -0.22
CA ASP A 40 9.50 2.15 -1.49
C ASP A 40 8.38 1.70 -2.42
N PRO A 41 8.62 1.68 -3.74
CA PRO A 41 7.59 1.37 -4.73
C PRO A 41 6.95 -0.01 -4.56
N TRP A 42 7.70 -0.99 -4.05
CA TRP A 42 7.20 -2.36 -3.86
C TRP A 42 6.24 -2.42 -2.67
N ASN A 43 6.65 -1.87 -1.52
CA ASN A 43 5.77 -1.74 -0.36
C ASN A 43 4.50 -0.92 -0.71
N MET A 44 4.67 0.15 -1.50
CA MET A 44 3.57 1.00 -1.93
C MET A 44 2.55 0.26 -2.79
N ILE A 45 2.99 -0.51 -3.80
CA ILE A 45 2.06 -1.23 -4.68
C ILE A 45 1.34 -2.35 -3.93
N GLU A 46 2.02 -3.08 -3.05
CA GLU A 46 1.41 -4.13 -2.23
C GLU A 46 0.36 -3.56 -1.27
N ALA A 47 0.67 -2.43 -0.61
CA ALA A 47 -0.28 -1.75 0.25
C ALA A 47 -1.50 -1.23 -0.53
N ALA A 48 -1.29 -0.63 -1.71
CA ALA A 48 -2.37 -0.18 -2.57
C ALA A 48 -3.30 -1.33 -3.00
N MET A 49 -2.73 -2.47 -3.41
CA MET A 49 -3.49 -3.68 -3.76
C MET A 49 -4.28 -4.24 -2.57
N ALA A 50 -3.69 -4.25 -1.37
CA ALA A 50 -4.36 -4.73 -0.16
C ALA A 50 -5.55 -3.85 0.21
N LEU A 51 -5.40 -2.53 0.12
CA LEU A 51 -6.48 -1.55 0.36
C LEU A 51 -7.61 -1.72 -0.65
N ASP A 52 -7.28 -1.82 -1.94
CA ASP A 52 -8.28 -1.95 -3.01
C ASP A 52 -9.09 -3.25 -2.89
N SER A 53 -8.42 -4.35 -2.52
CA SER A 53 -9.03 -5.68 -2.37
C SER A 53 -10.11 -5.75 -1.28
N VAL A 54 -10.13 -4.81 -0.34
CA VAL A 54 -11.14 -4.73 0.74
C VAL A 54 -12.09 -3.55 0.59
N GLY A 55 -12.06 -2.85 -0.54
CA GLY A 55 -12.96 -1.72 -0.83
C GLY A 55 -12.48 -0.35 -0.32
N ARG A 56 -11.23 -0.22 0.14
CA ARG A 56 -10.61 1.07 0.52
C ARG A 56 -10.05 1.80 -0.70
N HIS A 57 -10.92 2.06 -1.67
CA HIS A 57 -10.53 2.53 -3.00
C HIS A 57 -9.92 3.94 -2.98
N ASP A 58 -10.34 4.81 -2.07
CA ASP A 58 -9.83 6.18 -1.99
C ASP A 58 -8.40 6.21 -1.43
N GLU A 59 -8.13 5.42 -0.40
CA GLU A 59 -6.79 5.23 0.16
C GLU A 59 -5.85 4.55 -0.86
N ALA A 60 -6.35 3.51 -1.56
CA ALA A 60 -5.61 2.86 -2.63
C ALA A 60 -5.26 3.83 -3.76
N ARG A 61 -6.23 4.66 -4.20
CA ARG A 61 -6.01 5.64 -5.27
C ARG A 61 -4.91 6.65 -4.92
N ARG A 62 -4.87 7.14 -3.67
CA ARG A 62 -3.78 8.02 -3.22
C ARG A 62 -2.41 7.35 -3.29
N ALA A 63 -2.32 6.08 -2.89
CA ALA A 63 -1.07 5.32 -2.98
C ALA A 63 -0.64 5.10 -4.45
N PHE A 64 -1.58 4.80 -5.35
CA PHE A 64 -1.29 4.70 -6.79
C PHE A 64 -0.90 6.05 -7.41
N SER A 65 -1.52 7.15 -6.99
CA SER A 65 -1.14 8.51 -7.42
C SER A 65 0.30 8.82 -7.00
N TRP A 66 0.68 8.53 -5.76
CA TRP A 66 2.04 8.74 -5.27
C TRP A 66 3.10 7.98 -6.11
N LEU A 67 2.81 6.73 -6.47
CA LEU A 67 3.66 5.95 -7.39
C LEU A 67 3.75 6.60 -8.76
N THR A 68 2.61 7.00 -9.33
CA THR A 68 2.54 7.59 -10.68
C THR A 68 3.33 8.90 -10.77
N GLU A 69 3.24 9.74 -9.75
CA GLU A 69 3.96 11.02 -9.66
C GLU A 69 5.49 10.86 -9.56
N ARG A 70 5.97 9.71 -9.10
CA ARG A 70 7.40 9.41 -8.90
C ARG A 70 7.98 8.44 -9.92
N GLN A 71 7.20 8.03 -10.92
CA GLN A 71 7.70 7.17 -11.99
C GLN A 71 8.73 7.94 -12.82
N LEU A 72 9.94 7.39 -12.94
CA LEU A 72 11.03 7.95 -13.72
C LEU A 72 10.71 7.82 -15.23
N ALA A 73 11.34 8.65 -16.06
CA ALA A 73 11.10 8.67 -17.51
C ALA A 73 11.28 7.31 -18.22
N HIS A 74 12.11 6.43 -17.67
CA HIS A 74 12.33 5.06 -18.17
C HIS A 74 11.33 4.02 -17.61
N GLY A 75 10.30 4.44 -16.88
CA GLY A 75 9.25 3.59 -16.32
C GLY A 75 9.54 2.98 -14.94
N GLY A 76 10.79 2.96 -14.49
CA GLY A 76 11.17 2.54 -13.13
C GLY A 76 10.99 3.59 -12.04
N TRP A 77 11.45 3.26 -10.84
CA TRP A 77 11.46 4.10 -9.64
C TRP A 77 12.80 3.95 -8.91
N TYR A 78 13.11 4.85 -7.98
CA TYR A 78 14.19 4.60 -7.01
C TYR A 78 13.86 3.43 -6.08
N SER A 79 14.89 2.83 -5.48
CA SER A 79 14.73 1.70 -4.56
C SER A 79 13.98 2.07 -3.28
N TYR A 80 14.03 3.33 -2.85
CA TYR A 80 13.22 3.89 -1.76
C TYR A 80 13.33 5.42 -1.74
N TYR A 81 12.47 6.06 -0.95
CA TYR A 81 12.35 7.51 -0.70
C TYR A 81 12.34 7.77 0.80
N VAL A 82 12.90 8.90 1.24
CA VAL A 82 12.96 9.33 2.65
C VAL A 82 12.73 10.83 2.74
N GLY A 83 11.94 11.27 3.72
CA GLY A 83 11.75 12.70 4.01
C GLY A 83 10.94 13.47 2.97
N ASP A 84 10.03 12.78 2.27
CA ASP A 84 9.06 13.37 1.33
C ASP A 84 7.96 14.15 2.08
#